data_AF-A0A3E0WTV4-F1
#
_entry.id   AF-A0A3E0WTV4-F1
#
_cell.length_a   1.000
_cell.length_b   1.000
_cell.length_c   1.000
_cell.angle_alpha   90.00
_cell.angle_beta   90.00
_cell.angle_gamma   90.00
#
_symmetry.space_group_name_H-M   'P 1'
#
loop_
_entity.id
_entity.type
_entity.pdbx_description
1 polymer ?
#
loop_
_entity_poly.entity_id
_entity_poly.type
_entity_poly.pdbx_seq_one_letter_code
_entity_poly.pdbx_strand_id
1 'polypeptide(L)'
;MKKYLFVLLALMLVVLSACGGSSESKNTENEESKDSADAANEESKDSEETNENEDVYFKNNEAKIEDLKIKIKETMVIPAGEEGNETGEKPVFAIWYETTNLTDKDIDPSTAWIAVFTALQDNDPNAVNELEMGAYQDGTVENSIAKDAKEGTLKIRFGLGFAKAHTFVTGQTPVMKYHRDLMMAILSGKAQIAKAVNATLISLNEAPAGYGAFNGGASKKFVIDPHGLVKA
;
A
#
# COMPACT_ATOMS: atom_id res chain seq x y z
N MET A 1 -0.53 41.47 43.03
CA MET A 1 -1.59 40.45 43.18
C MET A 1 -1.68 39.76 41.82
N LYS A 2 -1.14 38.58 41.52
CA LYS A 2 -0.75 37.37 42.28
C LYS A 2 -1.96 36.59 42.83
N LYS A 3 -2.12 35.35 42.31
CA LYS A 3 -3.29 34.44 42.38
C LYS A 3 -4.49 34.97 41.55
N TYR A 4 -5.21 34.17 40.74
CA TYR A 4 -5.21 32.71 40.54
C TYR A 4 -5.08 32.32 39.05
N LEU A 5 -4.47 31.15 38.80
CA LEU A 5 -4.37 30.44 37.54
C LEU A 5 -4.54 28.94 37.87
N PHE A 6 -5.13 28.14 36.97
CA PHE A 6 -5.77 26.83 37.27
C PHE A 6 -7.00 27.02 38.20
N VAL A 7 -8.12 26.32 38.03
CA VAL A 7 -8.32 24.95 37.51
C VAL A 7 -9.22 24.92 36.26
N LEU A 8 -8.86 24.03 35.33
CA LEU A 8 -9.69 23.56 34.21
C LEU A 8 -10.05 22.09 34.51
N LEU A 9 -11.18 21.61 33.99
CA LEU A 9 -11.60 20.19 33.98
C LEU A 9 -12.15 19.61 35.31
N ALA A 10 -13.48 19.60 35.48
CA ALA A 10 -14.23 18.43 35.96
C ALA A 10 -15.78 18.62 35.94
N LEU A 11 -16.45 17.60 35.37
CA LEU A 11 -17.77 17.04 35.73
C LEU A 11 -19.12 17.77 35.51
N MET A 12 -20.05 16.95 34.99
CA MET A 12 -21.53 17.06 34.87
C MET A 12 -22.09 18.12 33.90
N LEU A 13 -22.93 17.77 32.89
CA LEU A 13 -24.09 16.85 32.75
C LEU A 13 -25.42 17.43 33.29
N VAL A 14 -26.53 16.96 32.70
CA VAL A 14 -27.92 17.47 32.82
C VAL A 14 -28.11 18.78 32.01
N VAL A 15 -29.10 18.97 31.11
CA VAL A 15 -30.36 18.24 30.81
C VAL A 15 -30.38 17.73 29.35
N LEU A 16 -31.10 16.63 29.08
CA LEU A 16 -31.52 16.21 27.74
C LEU A 16 -33.06 16.11 27.69
N SER A 17 -33.73 17.06 27.05
CA SER A 17 -35.20 17.11 26.80
C SER A 17 -35.56 18.33 25.95
N ALA A 18 -36.66 18.38 25.17
CA ALA A 18 -37.44 17.31 24.53
C ALA A 18 -38.40 17.97 23.50
N CYS A 19 -38.41 17.50 22.25
CA CYS A 19 -39.49 17.61 21.26
C CYS A 19 -39.00 16.98 19.93
N GLY A 20 -39.72 16.09 19.24
CA GLY A 20 -41.07 15.58 19.48
C GLY A 20 -42.08 16.16 18.49
N GLY A 21 -42.22 15.53 17.33
CA GLY A 21 -43.20 15.88 16.29
C GLY A 21 -43.36 14.70 15.34
N SER A 22 -44.56 14.12 15.28
CA SER A 22 -44.85 12.86 14.58
C SER A 22 -45.70 13.08 13.33
N SER A 23 -45.54 12.19 12.34
CA SER A 23 -46.61 11.83 11.41
C SER A 23 -46.49 10.34 11.05
N GLU A 24 -47.63 9.63 11.04
CA GLU A 24 -47.72 8.17 11.12
C GLU A 24 -48.53 7.58 9.94
N SER A 25 -48.06 6.45 9.37
CA SER A 25 -48.88 5.33 8.86
C SER A 25 -47.92 4.16 8.54
N LYS A 26 -47.82 3.03 9.25
CA LYS A 26 -48.82 2.11 9.84
C LYS A 26 -49.47 1.19 8.80
N ASN A 27 -49.09 -0.10 8.85
CA ASN A 27 -49.96 -1.30 8.85
C ASN A 27 -49.16 -2.59 8.48
N THR A 28 -49.45 -3.82 8.97
CA THR A 28 -50.20 -4.27 10.17
C THR A 28 -50.17 -5.83 10.27
N GLU A 29 -50.05 -6.39 11.50
CA GLU A 29 -50.47 -7.75 11.94
C GLU A 29 -49.77 -9.02 11.31
N ASN A 30 -49.65 -10.19 11.99
CA ASN A 30 -50.01 -10.54 13.38
C ASN A 30 -49.21 -11.71 14.04
N GLU A 31 -49.40 -11.89 15.37
CA GLU A 31 -49.52 -13.12 16.22
C GLU A 31 -48.87 -14.47 15.79
N GLU A 32 -48.48 -15.44 16.64
CA GLU A 32 -48.31 -15.72 18.09
C GLU A 32 -47.52 -17.08 18.13
N SER A 33 -46.78 -17.55 19.14
CA SER A 33 -46.22 -17.04 20.42
C SER A 33 -45.17 -18.11 20.92
N LYS A 34 -44.81 -18.40 22.19
CA LYS A 34 -45.29 -18.05 23.54
C LYS A 34 -44.16 -18.18 24.59
N ASP A 35 -44.48 -18.58 25.83
CA ASP A 35 -43.64 -18.51 27.04
C ASP A 35 -43.55 -19.87 27.78
N SER A 36 -42.35 -20.24 28.24
CA SER A 36 -42.06 -20.89 29.53
C SER A 36 -40.56 -21.14 29.69
N ALA A 37 -40.02 -20.89 30.89
CA ALA A 37 -38.65 -21.25 31.26
C ALA A 37 -38.64 -22.41 32.26
N ASP A 38 -37.59 -23.24 32.21
CA ASP A 38 -37.13 -24.03 33.35
C ASP A 38 -35.61 -24.19 33.29
N ALA A 39 -34.96 -24.43 34.44
CA ALA A 39 -33.52 -24.51 34.58
C ALA A 39 -33.12 -25.51 35.67
N ALA A 40 -32.78 -26.73 35.26
CA ALA A 40 -32.18 -27.76 36.12
C ALA A 40 -30.95 -28.37 35.44
N ASN A 41 -29.95 -28.73 36.25
CA ASN A 41 -28.60 -29.08 35.82
C ASN A 41 -28.30 -30.56 36.10
N GLU A 42 -27.74 -31.28 35.13
CA GLU A 42 -26.86 -32.44 35.40
C GLU A 42 -25.96 -32.78 34.19
N GLU A 43 -24.81 -33.39 34.45
CA GLU A 43 -23.76 -33.64 33.45
C GLU A 43 -23.92 -34.99 32.74
N SER A 44 -23.69 -35.07 31.42
CA SER A 44 -22.53 -35.82 30.87
C SER A 44 -22.53 -35.95 29.34
N LYS A 45 -21.30 -35.86 28.78
CA LYS A 45 -20.78 -36.45 27.52
C LYS A 45 -21.48 -36.20 26.17
N ASP A 46 -20.66 -35.59 25.30
CA ASP A 46 -20.25 -36.15 23.99
C ASP A 46 -21.24 -36.09 22.81
N SER A 47 -21.06 -35.10 21.94
CA SER A 47 -20.89 -35.28 20.48
C SER A 47 -20.53 -33.93 19.82
N GLU A 48 -19.52 -33.91 18.94
CA GLU A 48 -19.26 -32.79 18.03
C GLU A 48 -20.10 -32.96 16.76
N GLU A 49 -20.89 -31.94 16.37
CA GLU A 49 -21.53 -31.88 15.05
C GLU A 49 -21.13 -30.59 14.31
N THR A 50 -19.85 -30.49 13.97
CA THR A 50 -19.39 -29.56 12.92
C THR A 50 -19.73 -30.14 11.55
N ASN A 51 -20.54 -29.44 10.76
CA ASN A 51 -20.83 -29.82 9.39
C ASN A 51 -19.57 -29.61 8.53
N GLU A 52 -18.86 -30.69 8.16
CA GLU A 52 -17.72 -30.62 7.24
C GLU A 52 -18.16 -30.26 5.81
N ASN A 53 -17.90 -29.03 5.38
CA ASN A 53 -17.81 -28.71 3.96
C ASN A 53 -16.52 -29.34 3.41
N GLU A 54 -16.61 -30.47 2.70
CA GLU A 54 -15.45 -31.17 2.11
C GLU A 54 -14.58 -30.29 1.18
N ASP A 55 -15.13 -29.17 0.70
CA ASP A 55 -14.42 -28.19 -0.13
C ASP A 55 -13.38 -27.34 0.63
N VAL A 56 -13.45 -27.24 1.96
CA VAL A 56 -12.53 -26.43 2.78
C VAL A 56 -11.71 -27.32 3.72
N TYR A 57 -10.38 -27.34 3.56
CA TYR A 57 -9.50 -28.14 4.41
C TYR A 57 -8.06 -27.62 4.47
N PHE A 58 -7.32 -28.03 5.51
CA PHE A 58 -5.86 -28.07 5.52
C PHE A 58 -5.40 -29.49 5.87
N LYS A 59 -4.93 -30.24 4.87
CA LYS A 59 -4.57 -31.67 4.98
C LYS A 59 -3.32 -31.91 4.10
N ASN A 60 -2.31 -32.65 4.62
CA ASN A 60 -1.07 -32.99 3.89
C ASN A 60 -0.32 -31.79 3.26
N ASN A 61 -0.11 -30.71 4.02
CA ASN A 61 0.49 -29.45 3.58
C ASN A 61 -0.26 -28.70 2.45
N GLU A 62 -1.46 -29.15 2.09
CA GLU A 62 -2.34 -28.49 1.11
C GLU A 62 -3.54 -27.87 1.84
N ALA A 63 -3.65 -26.54 1.76
CA ALA A 63 -4.86 -25.81 2.07
C ALA A 63 -5.72 -25.67 0.83
N LYS A 64 -7.02 -25.90 0.97
CA LYS A 64 -8.04 -25.55 -0.02
C LYS A 64 -9.12 -24.73 0.65
N ILE A 65 -9.51 -23.64 0.01
CA ILE A 65 -10.74 -22.88 0.24
C ILE A 65 -11.49 -22.75 -1.10
N GLU A 66 -12.64 -22.07 -1.11
CA GLU A 66 -13.50 -21.93 -2.30
C GLU A 66 -12.77 -21.29 -3.50
N ASP A 67 -12.11 -20.14 -3.29
CA ASP A 67 -11.43 -19.38 -4.35
C ASP A 67 -9.99 -19.86 -4.66
N LEU A 68 -9.33 -20.54 -3.72
CA LEU A 68 -7.88 -20.71 -3.69
C LEU A 68 -7.44 -22.08 -3.15
N LYS A 69 -6.31 -22.57 -3.65
CA LYS A 69 -5.56 -23.68 -3.08
C LYS A 69 -4.09 -23.30 -2.90
N ILE A 70 -3.52 -23.56 -1.74
CA ILE A 70 -2.12 -23.31 -1.43
C ILE A 70 -1.46 -24.61 -0.97
N LYS A 71 -0.30 -24.93 -1.54
CA LYS A 71 0.46 -26.14 -1.20
C LYS A 71 1.86 -25.78 -0.73
N ILE A 72 2.14 -26.03 0.54
CA ILE A 72 3.47 -25.80 1.13
C ILE A 72 4.40 -26.93 0.69
N LYS A 73 5.51 -26.57 0.04
CA LYS A 73 6.56 -27.48 -0.43
C LYS A 73 7.62 -27.71 0.64
N GLU A 74 8.12 -26.62 1.21
CA GLU A 74 9.33 -26.60 2.01
C GLU A 74 9.29 -25.44 3.00
N THR A 75 9.92 -25.61 4.16
CA THR A 75 10.03 -24.60 5.21
C THR A 75 11.39 -24.67 5.87
N MET A 76 12.07 -23.54 6.05
CA MET A 76 13.35 -23.49 6.78
C MET A 76 13.51 -22.17 7.55
N VAL A 77 14.42 -22.17 8.53
CA VAL A 77 14.93 -20.93 9.12
C VAL A 77 16.20 -20.54 8.36
N ILE A 78 16.23 -19.34 7.78
CA ILE A 78 17.42 -18.77 7.12
C ILE A 78 18.10 -17.80 8.10
N PRO A 79 19.34 -18.07 8.55
CA PRO A 79 20.13 -17.15 9.38
C PRO A 79 20.35 -15.76 8.74
N ALA A 80 20.75 -14.80 9.57
CA ALA A 80 21.11 -13.45 9.11
C ALA A 80 22.37 -13.49 8.22
N GLY A 81 22.28 -12.99 6.98
CA GLY A 81 23.41 -12.94 6.05
C GLY A 81 23.64 -14.21 5.21
N GLU A 82 22.73 -15.19 5.25
CA GLU A 82 22.72 -16.33 4.33
C GLU A 82 21.84 -16.07 3.09
N GLU A 83 21.94 -16.92 2.06
CA GLU A 83 21.22 -16.79 0.80
C GLU A 83 19.69 -16.71 1.03
N GLY A 84 19.05 -15.70 0.46
CA GLY A 84 17.64 -15.36 0.73
C GLY A 84 17.39 -14.47 1.95
N ASN A 85 18.39 -14.20 2.78
CA ASN A 85 18.34 -13.28 3.93
C ASN A 85 19.61 -12.40 4.06
N GLU A 86 20.22 -12.06 2.92
CA GLU A 86 21.56 -11.45 2.83
C GLU A 86 21.70 -10.12 3.58
N THR A 87 20.63 -9.31 3.63
CA THR A 87 20.63 -8.00 4.30
C THR A 87 19.82 -7.97 5.60
N GLY A 88 19.35 -9.11 6.11
CA GLY A 88 18.55 -9.20 7.32
C GLY A 88 19.40 -9.24 8.59
N GLU A 89 19.05 -8.43 9.61
CA GLU A 89 19.73 -8.42 10.91
C GLU A 89 19.32 -9.59 11.84
N LYS A 90 18.32 -10.39 11.44
CA LYS A 90 17.71 -11.46 12.23
C LYS A 90 17.46 -12.69 11.35
N PRO A 91 17.40 -13.91 11.91
CA PRO A 91 16.94 -15.07 11.16
C PRO A 91 15.48 -14.90 10.74
N VAL A 92 15.14 -15.36 9.54
CA VAL A 92 13.78 -15.36 8.99
C VAL A 92 13.27 -16.79 8.82
N PHE A 93 11.95 -16.99 8.94
CA PHE A 93 11.32 -18.27 8.60
C PHE A 93 10.77 -18.20 7.18
N ALA A 94 11.36 -18.98 6.28
CA ALA A 94 10.99 -19.05 4.88
C ALA A 94 10.04 -20.22 4.62
N ILE A 95 9.03 -19.99 3.79
CA ILE A 95 8.01 -20.96 3.39
C ILE A 95 7.89 -20.90 1.87
N TRP A 96 8.23 -21.99 1.17
CA TRP A 96 7.99 -22.11 -0.27
C TRP A 96 6.67 -22.82 -0.51
N TYR A 97 5.81 -22.21 -1.32
CA TYR A 97 4.47 -22.72 -1.62
C TYR A 97 4.10 -22.54 -3.09
N GLU A 98 3.19 -23.38 -3.57
CA GLU A 98 2.45 -23.16 -4.82
C GLU A 98 1.07 -22.59 -4.51
N THR A 99 0.64 -21.59 -5.29
CA THR A 99 -0.74 -21.09 -5.27
C THR A 99 -1.44 -21.52 -6.55
N THR A 100 -2.59 -22.17 -6.43
CA THR A 100 -3.53 -22.41 -7.53
C THR A 100 -4.76 -21.55 -7.30
N ASN A 101 -5.00 -20.59 -8.20
CA ASN A 101 -6.23 -19.82 -8.22
C ASN A 101 -7.34 -20.68 -8.86
N LEU A 102 -8.51 -20.73 -8.23
CA LEU A 102 -9.67 -21.50 -8.71
C LEU A 102 -10.70 -20.58 -9.41
N THR A 103 -10.37 -19.30 -9.61
CA THR A 103 -11.25 -18.26 -10.16
C THR A 103 -10.58 -17.45 -11.28
N ASP A 104 -11.38 -16.71 -12.04
CA ASP A 104 -10.92 -15.73 -13.04
C ASP A 104 -10.48 -14.38 -12.44
N LYS A 105 -10.41 -14.25 -11.10
CA LYS A 105 -9.95 -13.02 -10.41
C LYS A 105 -8.42 -12.92 -10.53
N ASP A 106 -7.84 -11.73 -10.73
CA ASP A 106 -6.38 -11.56 -10.61
C ASP A 106 -5.98 -11.57 -9.12
N ILE A 107 -5.28 -12.61 -8.69
CA ILE A 107 -4.85 -12.83 -7.30
C ILE A 107 -3.37 -13.24 -7.35
N ASP A 108 -2.50 -12.46 -6.71
CA ASP A 108 -1.08 -12.79 -6.59
C ASP A 108 -0.82 -13.74 -5.38
N PRO A 109 0.29 -14.51 -5.38
CA PRO A 109 0.59 -15.47 -4.32
C PRO A 109 0.65 -14.88 -2.90
N SER A 110 1.11 -13.63 -2.76
CA SER A 110 1.20 -12.95 -1.44
C SER A 110 -0.20 -12.61 -0.91
N THR A 111 -1.08 -12.07 -1.76
CA THR A 111 -2.49 -11.84 -1.39
C THR A 111 -3.20 -13.15 -1.07
N ALA A 112 -2.95 -14.22 -1.84
CA ALA A 112 -3.48 -15.54 -1.54
C ALA A 112 -3.01 -16.09 -0.19
N TRP A 113 -1.71 -15.95 0.13
CA TRP A 113 -1.14 -16.40 1.40
C TRP A 113 -1.77 -15.70 2.60
N ILE A 114 -1.85 -14.35 2.58
CA ILE A 114 -2.47 -13.56 3.66
C ILE A 114 -3.94 -13.96 3.87
N ALA A 115 -4.67 -14.31 2.80
CA ALA A 115 -6.08 -14.69 2.88
C ALA A 115 -6.33 -16.08 3.50
N VAL A 116 -5.29 -16.93 3.62
CA VAL A 116 -5.41 -18.32 4.08
C VAL A 116 -4.64 -18.58 5.39
N PHE A 117 -3.51 -17.89 5.62
CA PHE A 117 -2.61 -18.20 6.74
C PHE A 117 -2.15 -16.95 7.51
N THR A 118 -2.38 -16.96 8.83
CA THR A 118 -1.66 -16.11 9.79
C THR A 118 -0.53 -16.93 10.42
N ALA A 119 0.72 -16.46 10.31
CA ALA A 119 1.87 -17.12 10.93
C ALA A 119 2.07 -16.60 12.36
N LEU A 120 2.18 -17.51 13.33
CA LEU A 120 2.37 -17.19 14.75
C LEU A 120 3.68 -17.81 15.27
N GLN A 121 4.36 -17.13 16.20
CA GLN A 121 5.50 -17.67 16.93
C GLN A 121 5.19 -17.73 18.44
N ASP A 122 5.12 -18.94 18.97
CA ASP A 122 5.07 -19.16 20.42
C ASP A 122 6.47 -18.92 21.02
N ASN A 123 6.63 -17.79 21.73
CA ASN A 123 7.87 -17.41 22.42
C ASN A 123 7.65 -16.73 23.79
N ASP A 124 6.41 -16.35 24.12
CA ASP A 124 5.99 -15.85 25.43
C ASP A 124 4.61 -16.47 25.76
N PRO A 125 4.47 -17.23 26.85
CA PRO A 125 3.20 -17.89 27.22
C PRO A 125 2.06 -16.91 27.57
N ASN A 126 2.30 -15.60 27.54
CA ASN A 126 1.33 -14.55 27.82
C ASN A 126 0.99 -13.69 26.56
N ALA A 127 1.62 -13.93 25.41
CA ALA A 127 1.46 -13.09 24.21
C ALA A 127 1.38 -13.91 22.91
N VAL A 128 0.39 -13.60 22.08
CA VAL A 128 0.31 -14.08 20.69
C VAL A 128 1.20 -13.18 19.83
N ASN A 129 2.31 -13.71 19.34
CA ASN A 129 3.23 -12.98 18.47
C ASN A 129 2.98 -13.38 17.01
N GLU A 130 2.38 -12.48 16.23
CA GLU A 130 2.22 -12.65 14.79
C GLU A 130 3.55 -12.39 14.06
N LEU A 131 3.88 -13.19 13.05
CA LEU A 131 5.06 -13.00 12.21
C LEU A 131 4.70 -12.17 10.97
N GLU A 132 5.20 -10.93 10.93
CA GLU A 132 5.10 -10.08 9.73
C GLU A 132 5.84 -10.71 8.53
N MET A 133 5.26 -10.64 7.34
CA MET A 133 5.93 -11.13 6.13
C MET A 133 7.09 -10.22 5.73
N GLY A 134 8.31 -10.77 5.75
CA GLY A 134 9.51 -10.11 5.27
C GLY A 134 9.55 -9.96 3.74
N ALA A 135 10.31 -8.98 3.25
CA ALA A 135 10.60 -8.85 1.83
C ALA A 135 11.62 -9.92 1.40
N TYR A 136 11.17 -10.96 0.70
CA TYR A 136 12.03 -11.97 0.05
C TYR A 136 12.86 -11.30 -1.05
N GLN A 137 14.19 -11.55 -1.06
CA GLN A 137 15.14 -10.76 -1.85
C GLN A 137 15.71 -11.46 -3.10
N ASP A 138 15.25 -12.67 -3.42
CA ASP A 138 15.53 -13.29 -4.72
C ASP A 138 14.63 -12.69 -5.82
N GLY A 139 15.21 -12.52 -7.01
CA GLY A 139 14.60 -11.81 -8.16
C GLY A 139 13.41 -12.52 -8.80
N THR A 140 13.04 -13.71 -8.37
CA THR A 140 11.88 -14.46 -8.89
C THR A 140 10.52 -13.73 -8.72
N VAL A 141 10.45 -12.69 -7.87
CA VAL A 141 9.22 -11.91 -7.59
C VAL A 141 9.04 -10.66 -8.50
N GLU A 142 9.96 -10.39 -9.45
CA GLU A 142 9.93 -9.18 -10.31
C GLU A 142 8.66 -8.98 -11.16
N ASN A 143 7.86 -10.03 -11.39
CA ASN A 143 6.75 -10.04 -12.34
C ASN A 143 5.56 -9.12 -12.00
N SER A 144 5.43 -8.63 -10.77
CA SER A 144 4.39 -7.63 -10.42
C SER A 144 4.79 -6.22 -10.90
N ILE A 145 6.00 -5.77 -10.54
CA ILE A 145 6.57 -4.47 -10.94
C ILE A 145 6.65 -4.37 -12.47
N ALA A 146 7.03 -5.46 -13.16
CA ALA A 146 7.12 -5.52 -14.61
C ALA A 146 5.76 -5.55 -15.36
N LYS A 147 4.63 -5.72 -14.65
CA LYS A 147 3.28 -5.46 -15.17
C LYS A 147 2.87 -4.01 -14.89
N ASP A 148 2.87 -3.62 -13.62
CA ASP A 148 2.45 -2.28 -13.15
C ASP A 148 3.13 -1.14 -13.95
N ALA A 149 4.44 -1.26 -14.17
CA ALA A 149 5.23 -0.25 -14.87
C ALA A 149 4.88 -0.09 -16.37
N LYS A 150 4.28 -1.10 -17.01
CA LYS A 150 3.83 -1.01 -18.42
C LYS A 150 2.53 -0.22 -18.57
N GLU A 151 1.68 -0.27 -17.55
CA GLU A 151 0.42 0.48 -17.49
C GLU A 151 0.60 1.87 -16.86
N GLY A 152 1.78 2.15 -16.29
CA GLY A 152 2.09 3.39 -15.58
C GLY A 152 1.57 3.40 -14.13
N THR A 153 1.17 2.25 -13.60
CA THR A 153 0.66 2.06 -12.24
C THR A 153 1.79 2.24 -11.23
N LEU A 154 1.65 3.23 -10.34
CA LEU A 154 2.63 3.58 -9.31
C LEU A 154 2.05 3.36 -7.92
N LYS A 155 2.68 2.49 -7.12
CA LYS A 155 2.31 2.16 -5.74
C LYS A 155 2.70 3.30 -4.78
N ILE A 156 1.90 4.37 -4.76
CA ILE A 156 2.14 5.60 -3.98
C ILE A 156 1.33 5.60 -2.68
N ARG A 157 1.98 5.89 -1.54
CA ARG A 157 1.33 6.00 -0.21
C ARG A 157 0.55 7.31 -0.04
N PHE A 158 -0.52 7.49 -0.81
CA PHE A 158 -1.34 8.72 -0.82
C PHE A 158 -1.80 9.16 0.58
N GLY A 159 -2.14 8.23 1.48
CA GLY A 159 -2.58 8.55 2.85
C GLY A 159 -1.64 9.48 3.64
N LEU A 160 -0.32 9.40 3.41
CA LEU A 160 0.66 10.30 4.04
C LEU A 160 0.58 11.74 3.49
N GLY A 161 0.26 11.89 2.20
CA GLY A 161 0.01 13.20 1.57
C GLY A 161 -1.33 13.79 1.99
N PHE A 162 -2.38 12.96 2.05
CA PHE A 162 -3.71 13.37 2.54
C PHE A 162 -3.66 13.83 4.00
N ALA A 163 -3.01 13.08 4.89
CA ALA A 163 -2.81 13.47 6.29
C ALA A 163 -2.00 14.77 6.48
N LYS A 164 -1.32 15.24 5.43
CA LYS A 164 -0.57 16.51 5.38
C LYS A 164 -1.15 17.51 4.37
N ALA A 165 -2.41 17.32 3.94
CA ALA A 165 -3.13 18.18 2.98
C ALA A 165 -2.32 18.57 1.72
N HIS A 166 -1.56 17.63 1.16
CA HIS A 166 -0.72 17.88 -0.02
C HIS A 166 -1.54 18.00 -1.31
N THR A 167 -1.33 19.09 -2.05
CA THR A 167 -1.87 19.29 -3.41
C THR A 167 -0.92 18.72 -4.45
N PHE A 168 -1.43 17.87 -5.33
CA PHE A 168 -0.69 17.34 -6.47
C PHE A 168 -1.02 18.15 -7.73
N VAL A 169 0.00 18.55 -8.49
CA VAL A 169 -0.14 19.27 -9.77
C VAL A 169 0.71 18.56 -10.82
N THR A 170 0.08 18.15 -11.92
CA THR A 170 0.68 17.30 -12.97
C THR A 170 0.29 17.80 -14.36
N GLY A 171 0.74 17.12 -15.41
CA GLY A 171 0.43 17.43 -16.80
C GLY A 171 1.53 18.23 -17.52
N GLN A 172 1.30 18.54 -18.79
CA GLN A 172 2.24 19.29 -19.61
C GLN A 172 2.24 20.78 -19.25
N THR A 173 3.43 21.38 -19.14
CA THR A 173 3.58 22.81 -18.81
C THR A 173 2.90 23.70 -19.86
N PRO A 174 1.94 24.57 -19.49
CA PRO A 174 1.30 25.49 -20.42
C PRO A 174 2.23 26.66 -20.76
N VAL A 175 3.21 26.42 -21.64
CA VAL A 175 4.32 27.35 -21.97
C VAL A 175 3.82 28.76 -22.29
N MET A 176 2.75 28.88 -23.09
CA MET A 176 2.15 30.17 -23.50
C MET A 176 1.67 31.03 -22.32
N LYS A 177 1.42 30.45 -21.14
CA LYS A 177 1.01 31.19 -19.93
C LYS A 177 2.19 31.90 -19.25
N TYR A 178 3.43 31.47 -19.49
CA TYR A 178 4.61 31.91 -18.71
C TYR A 178 5.77 32.45 -19.57
N HIS A 179 5.87 32.03 -20.84
CA HIS A 179 7.04 32.29 -21.68
C HIS A 179 7.41 33.77 -21.84
N ARG A 180 6.43 34.67 -21.94
CA ARG A 180 6.64 36.12 -22.11
C ARG A 180 7.38 36.74 -20.93
N ASP A 181 6.92 36.45 -19.71
CA ASP A 181 7.45 37.11 -18.52
C ASP A 181 8.76 36.46 -18.06
N LEU A 182 8.94 35.16 -18.34
CA LEU A 182 10.24 34.47 -18.24
C LEU A 182 11.26 35.07 -19.23
N MET A 183 10.87 35.34 -20.48
CA MET A 183 11.72 36.03 -21.46
C MET A 183 12.11 37.43 -20.97
N MET A 184 11.17 38.20 -20.41
CA MET A 184 11.48 39.52 -19.83
C MET A 184 12.40 39.41 -18.60
N ALA A 185 12.29 38.36 -17.78
CA ALA A 185 13.21 38.11 -16.67
C ALA A 185 14.64 37.77 -17.14
N ILE A 186 14.78 37.04 -18.26
CA ILE A 186 16.08 36.75 -18.88
C ILE A 186 16.67 38.03 -19.50
N LEU A 187 15.90 38.76 -20.31
CA LEU A 187 16.36 39.98 -20.99
C LEU A 187 16.69 41.12 -20.02
N SER A 188 16.02 41.20 -18.86
CA SER A 188 16.36 42.15 -17.79
C SER A 188 17.47 41.66 -16.84
N GLY A 189 18.17 40.57 -17.19
CA GLY A 189 19.30 40.04 -16.42
C GLY A 189 18.94 39.34 -15.10
N LYS A 190 17.66 39.25 -14.76
CA LYS A 190 17.15 38.68 -13.50
C LYS A 190 17.24 37.14 -13.45
N ALA A 191 17.39 36.48 -14.59
CA ALA A 191 17.47 35.02 -14.69
C ALA A 191 18.57 34.57 -15.67
N GLN A 192 19.66 33.99 -15.17
CA GLN A 192 20.75 33.42 -15.98
C GLN A 192 20.52 31.92 -16.27
N ILE A 193 19.37 31.58 -16.89
CA ILE A 193 18.91 30.19 -17.02
C ILE A 193 19.93 29.27 -17.71
N ALA A 194 20.62 29.74 -18.77
CA ALA A 194 21.62 28.96 -19.49
C ALA A 194 22.79 28.49 -18.61
N LYS A 195 23.21 29.32 -17.65
CA LYS A 195 24.23 28.96 -16.65
C LYS A 195 23.68 27.95 -15.64
N ALA A 196 22.44 28.15 -15.18
CA ALA A 196 21.80 27.28 -14.19
C ALA A 196 21.54 25.85 -14.69
N VAL A 197 21.30 25.66 -16.00
CA VAL A 197 21.10 24.32 -16.61
C VAL A 197 22.35 23.75 -17.30
N ASN A 198 23.52 24.39 -17.11
CA ASN A 198 24.78 24.03 -17.79
C ASN A 198 24.59 23.85 -19.31
N ALA A 199 24.08 24.88 -19.96
CA ALA A 199 23.75 24.86 -21.38
C ALA A 199 25.02 24.68 -22.24
N THR A 200 25.05 23.61 -23.03
CA THR A 200 26.16 23.28 -23.93
C THR A 200 25.67 23.36 -25.37
N LEU A 201 26.24 24.26 -26.17
CA LEU A 201 25.95 24.35 -27.60
C LEU A 201 26.61 23.15 -28.33
N ILE A 202 25.88 22.54 -29.26
CA ILE A 202 26.37 21.47 -30.14
C ILE A 202 25.86 21.68 -31.57
N SER A 203 26.58 21.15 -32.56
CA SER A 203 26.10 21.10 -33.95
C SER A 203 25.03 20.01 -34.14
N LEU A 204 24.33 20.05 -35.27
CA LEU A 204 23.37 19.01 -35.65
C LEU A 204 24.01 17.61 -35.76
N ASN A 205 25.27 17.54 -36.20
CA ASN A 205 26.01 16.28 -36.35
C ASN A 205 26.38 15.63 -35.00
N GLU A 206 26.53 16.44 -33.96
CA GLU A 206 26.85 15.98 -32.61
C GLU A 206 25.60 15.56 -31.80
N ALA A 207 24.39 15.83 -32.32
CA ALA A 207 23.14 15.51 -31.63
C ALA A 207 23.02 14.04 -31.17
N PRO A 208 23.39 13.01 -31.96
CA PRO A 208 23.35 11.62 -31.50
C PRO A 208 24.28 11.35 -30.30
N ALA A 209 25.47 11.94 -30.29
CA ALA A 209 26.40 11.86 -29.16
C ALA A 209 25.88 12.63 -27.94
N GLY A 210 25.22 13.77 -28.15
CA GLY A 210 24.51 14.52 -27.11
C GLY A 210 23.38 13.72 -26.46
N TYR A 211 22.58 12.99 -27.24
CA TYR A 211 21.57 12.06 -26.71
C TYR A 211 22.21 10.92 -25.89
N GLY A 212 23.28 10.30 -26.40
CA GLY A 212 24.03 9.27 -25.66
C GLY A 212 24.59 9.77 -24.33
N ALA A 213 25.21 10.95 -24.32
CA ALA A 213 25.75 11.57 -23.11
C ALA A 213 24.65 11.96 -22.11
N PHE A 214 23.52 12.49 -22.59
CA PHE A 214 22.38 12.83 -21.73
C PHE A 214 21.73 11.59 -21.11
N ASN A 215 21.55 10.51 -21.89
CA ASN A 215 21.08 9.21 -21.39
C ASN A 215 22.06 8.58 -20.39
N GLY A 216 23.36 8.81 -20.56
CA GLY A 216 24.41 8.47 -19.59
C GLY A 216 24.47 9.38 -18.34
N GLY A 217 23.46 10.23 -18.11
CA GLY A 217 23.35 11.05 -16.90
C GLY A 217 24.22 12.33 -16.89
N ALA A 218 24.74 12.78 -18.03
CA ALA A 218 25.54 14.00 -18.09
C ALA A 218 24.73 15.23 -17.66
N SER A 219 25.18 15.93 -16.60
CA SER A 219 24.57 17.17 -16.09
C SER A 219 24.85 18.38 -17.00
N LYS A 220 24.25 18.36 -18.20
CA LYS A 220 24.35 19.35 -19.26
C LYS A 220 23.01 19.48 -19.98
N LYS A 221 22.59 20.71 -20.30
CA LYS A 221 21.50 20.93 -21.26
C LYS A 221 22.07 21.15 -22.64
N PHE A 222 22.04 20.13 -23.48
CA PHE A 222 22.42 20.27 -24.89
C PHE A 222 21.43 21.19 -25.63
N VAL A 223 21.98 22.11 -26.43
CA VAL A 223 21.25 23.04 -27.31
C VAL A 223 21.86 22.91 -28.70
N ILE A 224 21.06 22.50 -29.68
CA ILE A 224 21.53 22.31 -31.06
C ILE A 224 21.48 23.64 -31.80
N ASP A 225 22.62 24.07 -32.34
CA ASP A 225 22.67 25.06 -33.42
C ASP A 225 22.88 24.33 -34.76
N PRO A 226 21.84 24.23 -35.60
CA PRO A 226 21.93 23.51 -36.87
C PRO A 226 22.63 24.31 -37.98
N HIS A 227 22.93 25.60 -37.76
CA HIS A 227 23.36 26.52 -38.82
C HIS A 227 24.57 27.41 -38.44
N GLY A 228 25.06 27.35 -37.19
CA GLY A 228 26.19 28.15 -36.71
C GLY A 228 25.85 29.63 -36.55
N LEU A 229 24.61 29.94 -36.18
CA LEU A 229 24.11 31.32 -36.00
C LEU A 229 24.57 31.93 -34.66
N VAL A 230 24.81 31.10 -33.64
CA VAL A 230 25.28 31.52 -32.33
C VAL A 230 26.81 31.60 -32.33
N LYS A 231 27.35 32.82 -32.39
CA LYS A 231 28.77 33.06 -32.08
C LYS A 231 29.02 32.83 -30.58
N ALA A 232 30.07 32.06 -30.29
CA ALA A 232 30.67 31.93 -28.96
C ALA A 232 31.55 33.14 -28.62
#